data_AF-A0A7C3D3Q6-F1
#
_entry.id   AF-A0A7C3D3Q6-F1
#
_cell.length_a   1.000
_cell.length_b   1.000
_cell.length_c   1.000
_cell.angle_alpha   90.00
_cell.angle_beta   90.00
_cell.angle_gamma   90.00
#
_symmetry.space_group_name_H-M   'P 1'
#
loop_
_entity.id
_entity.type
_entity.pdbx_description
1 polymer ?
#
loop_
_entity_poly.entity_id
_entity_poly.type
_entity_poly.pdbx_seq_one_letter_code
_entity_poly.pdbx_strand_id
1 'polypeptide(L)'
;LEAKCYAPSGKGVGVKELSRLISRLRHRQFGILVTTSYLASQAYRELKEDGHPVVILCGADIAGLLKQKIGGVQQVRKWLEPLSPSGS
;
A
#
# COMPACT_ATOMS: atom_id res chain seq x y z
N LEU A 1 -8.45 2.07 5.48
CA LEU A 1 -7.32 2.28 4.56
C LEU A 1 -6.11 2.72 5.39
N GLU A 2 -4.93 2.20 5.06
CA GLU A 2 -3.62 2.67 5.51
C GLU A 2 -2.73 2.79 4.26
N ALA A 3 -2.00 3.89 4.10
CA ALA A 3 -1.10 4.12 2.97
C ALA A 3 0.34 4.36 3.46
N LYS A 4 1.33 3.68 2.87
CA LYS A 4 2.76 3.83 3.18
C LYS A 4 3.59 4.05 1.92
N CYS A 5 4.21 5.21 1.82
CA CYS A 5 5.20 5.48 0.77
C CYS A 5 6.59 5.11 1.29
N TYR A 6 6.95 3.83 1.21
CA TYR A 6 8.27 3.33 1.60
C TYR A 6 9.11 2.97 0.37
N ALA A 7 10.44 3.04 0.51
CA ALA A 7 11.36 2.64 -0.53
C ALA A 7 11.23 1.12 -0.82
N PRO A 8 11.19 0.70 -2.10
CA PRO A 8 11.10 -0.73 -2.46
C PRO A 8 12.30 -1.55 -1.97
N SER A 9 13.50 -0.96 -1.96
CA SER A 9 14.74 -1.57 -1.44
C SER A 9 14.93 -1.38 0.06
N GLY A 10 14.03 -0.65 0.71
CA GLY A 10 14.08 -0.35 2.14
C GLY A 10 13.27 -1.35 2.96
N LYS A 11 12.86 -0.91 4.16
CA LYS A 11 12.04 -1.72 5.05
C LYS A 11 10.61 -1.84 4.51
N GLY A 12 10.10 -3.07 4.44
CA GLY A 12 8.69 -3.34 4.18
C GLY A 12 7.75 -2.91 5.32
N VAL A 13 6.45 -2.92 5.07
CA VAL A 13 5.43 -2.65 6.09
C VAL A 13 5.42 -3.78 7.11
N GLY A 14 5.58 -3.46 8.39
CA GLY A 14 5.70 -4.45 9.45
C GLY A 14 4.42 -4.67 10.24
N VAL A 15 4.54 -5.53 11.25
CA VAL A 15 3.46 -5.89 12.19
C VAL A 15 2.86 -4.63 12.83
N LYS A 16 3.69 -3.68 13.27
CA LYS A 16 3.23 -2.45 13.93
C LYS A 16 2.21 -1.66 13.10
N GLU A 17 2.50 -1.45 11.82
CA GLU A 17 1.59 -0.77 10.89
C GLU A 17 0.34 -1.60 10.62
N LEU A 18 0.50 -2.92 10.44
CA LEU A 18 -0.60 -3.84 10.20
C LEU A 18 -1.57 -3.89 11.39
N SER A 19 -1.08 -4.05 12.62
CA SER A 19 -1.90 -4.03 13.85
C SER A 19 -2.65 -2.72 14.02
N ARG A 20 -2.03 -1.59 13.64
CA ARG A 20 -2.70 -0.27 13.64
C ARG A 20 -3.85 -0.21 12.63
N LEU A 21 -3.71 -0.84 11.47
CA LEU A 21 -4.80 -0.95 10.50
C LEU A 21 -5.92 -1.86 11.04
N ILE A 22 -5.57 -3.04 11.56
CA ILE A 22 -6.51 -4.04 12.08
C ILE A 22 -7.34 -3.49 13.24
N SER A 23 -6.72 -2.75 14.16
CA SER A 23 -7.44 -2.20 15.34
C SER A 23 -8.59 -1.25 14.97
N ARG A 24 -8.55 -0.67 13.76
CA ARG A 24 -9.58 0.22 13.21
C ARG A 24 -10.67 -0.52 12.40
N LEU A 25 -10.60 -1.85 12.28
CA LEU A 25 -11.56 -2.66 11.50
C LEU A 25 -12.82 -3.05 12.25
N ARG A 26 -12.93 -2.78 13.56
CA ARG A 26 -14.08 -3.18 14.40
C ARG A 26 -15.47 -2.80 13.88
N HIS A 27 -15.57 -1.82 12.99
CA HIS A 27 -16.83 -1.37 12.37
C HIS A 27 -16.79 -1.42 10.83
N ARG A 28 -15.90 -2.22 10.23
CA ARG A 28 -15.69 -2.27 8.78
C ARG A 28 -15.61 -3.71 8.29
N GLN A 29 -16.09 -3.94 7.07
CA GLN A 29 -16.05 -5.27 6.44
C GLN A 29 -14.61 -5.71 6.13
N PHE A 30 -13.74 -4.78 5.74
CA PHE A 30 -12.34 -5.06 5.46
C PHE A 30 -11.44 -3.81 5.56
N GLY A 31 -10.15 -4.04 5.71
CA GLY A 31 -9.08 -3.06 5.62
C GLY A 31 -8.42 -3.07 4.25
N ILE A 32 -7.79 -1.96 3.89
CA ILE A 32 -6.93 -1.87 2.71
C ILE A 32 -5.59 -1.31 3.20
N LEU A 33 -4.50 -2.03 2.92
CA LEU A 33 -3.14 -1.53 3.05
C LEU A 33 -2.59 -1.27 1.65
N VAL A 34 -2.14 -0.04 1.40
CA VAL A 34 -1.47 0.35 0.17
C VAL A 34 -0.03 0.71 0.49
N THR A 35 0.94 0.13 -0.21
CA THR A 35 2.36 0.46 -0.05
C THR A 35 3.10 0.48 -1.38
N THR A 36 3.98 1.45 -1.56
CA THR A 36 4.92 1.48 -2.71
C THR A 36 6.07 0.48 -2.55
N SER A 37 6.16 -0.18 -1.39
CA SER A 37 7.12 -1.23 -1.09
C SER A 37 6.38 -2.59 -1.00
N TYR A 38 6.70 -3.40 0.01
CA TYR A 38 6.11 -4.72 0.23
C TYR A 38 5.61 -4.89 1.67
N LEU A 39 4.79 -5.91 1.92
CA LEU A 39 4.43 -6.35 3.27
C LEU A 39 5.50 -7.32 3.79
N ALA A 40 6.02 -7.09 4.99
CA ALA A 40 7.05 -7.94 5.57
C ALA A 40 6.53 -9.37 5.82
N SER A 41 7.40 -10.37 5.67
CA SER A 41 7.03 -11.79 5.76
C SER A 41 6.38 -12.20 7.10
N GLN A 42 6.84 -11.62 8.22
CA GLN A 42 6.19 -11.82 9.51
C GLN A 42 4.76 -11.27 9.52
N ALA A 43 4.57 -10.02 9.09
CA ALA A 43 3.26 -9.39 9.04
C ALA A 43 2.30 -10.11 8.08
N TYR A 44 2.79 -10.62 6.96
CA TYR A 44 1.99 -11.44 6.04
C TYR A 44 1.55 -12.77 6.67
N ARG A 45 2.42 -13.44 7.42
CA ARG A 45 2.08 -14.67 8.14
C ARG A 45 1.00 -14.40 9.19
N GLU A 46 1.19 -13.41 10.05
CA GLU A 46 0.20 -13.02 11.07
C GLU A 46 -1.15 -12.67 10.43
N LEU A 47 -1.14 -11.86 9.36
CA LEU A 47 -2.38 -11.53 8.63
C LEU A 47 -3.14 -12.77 8.16
N LYS A 48 -2.42 -13.75 7.60
CA LYS A 48 -3.00 -14.98 7.06
C LYS A 48 -3.50 -15.91 8.16
N GLU A 49 -2.71 -16.04 9.24
CA GLU A 49 -3.01 -16.92 10.37
C GLU A 49 -4.20 -16.39 11.19
N ASP A 50 -4.26 -15.07 11.43
CA ASP A 50 -5.33 -14.44 12.20
C ASP A 50 -6.63 -14.24 11.40
N GLY A 51 -6.59 -14.45 10.08
CA GLY A 51 -7.76 -14.36 9.20
C GLY A 51 -8.36 -12.95 9.11
N HIS A 52 -7.58 -11.90 9.37
CA HIS A 52 -8.10 -10.54 9.31
C HIS A 52 -8.45 -10.14 7.87
N PRO A 53 -9.63 -9.52 7.63
CA PRO A 53 -10.06 -9.16 6.28
C PRO A 53 -9.30 -7.90 5.82
N VAL A 54 -8.11 -8.07 5.24
CA VAL A 54 -7.29 -6.96 4.73
C VAL A 54 -6.83 -7.24 3.30
N VAL A 55 -7.14 -6.32 2.39
CA VAL A 55 -6.59 -6.30 1.03
C VAL A 55 -5.23 -5.61 1.06
N ILE A 56 -4.23 -6.23 0.45
CA ILE A 56 -2.87 -5.70 0.35
C ILE A 56 -2.61 -5.29 -1.10
N LEU A 57 -2.23 -4.04 -1.32
CA LEU A 57 -1.76 -3.50 -2.60
C LEU A 57 -0.30 -3.07 -2.43
N CYS A 58 0.63 -3.86 -2.98
CA CYS A 58 2.06 -3.63 -2.89
C CYS A 58 2.60 -2.86 -4.12
N GLY A 59 3.88 -2.51 -4.09
CA GLY A 59 4.52 -1.74 -5.15
C GLY A 59 4.43 -2.39 -6.53
N ALA A 60 4.50 -3.73 -6.60
CA ALA A 60 4.32 -4.47 -7.85
C ALA A 60 2.88 -4.33 -8.40
N ASP A 61 1.87 -4.41 -7.53
CA ASP A 61 0.47 -4.24 -7.91
C ASP A 61 0.21 -2.81 -8.42
N ILE A 62 0.72 -1.82 -7.69
CA ILE A 62 0.61 -0.40 -8.06
C ILE A 62 1.31 -0.16 -9.41
N ALA A 63 2.54 -0.65 -9.59
CA ALA A 63 3.27 -0.48 -10.84
C ALA A 63 2.56 -1.16 -12.02
N GLY A 64 2.02 -2.36 -11.81
CA GLY A 64 1.22 -3.08 -12.81
C GLY A 64 -0.04 -2.31 -13.21
N LEU A 65 -0.80 -1.82 -12.23
CA LEU A 65 -2.01 -1.04 -12.47
C LEU A 65 -1.71 0.29 -13.18
N LEU A 66 -0.66 1.01 -12.78
CA LEU A 66 -0.24 2.24 -13.45
C LEU A 66 0.18 1.98 -14.89
N LYS A 67 0.98 0.94 -15.14
CA LYS A 67 1.41 0.56 -16.49
C LYS A 67 0.21 0.20 -17.38
N GLN A 68 -0.78 -0.50 -16.82
CA GLN A 68 -1.99 -0.92 -17.54
C GLN A 68 -2.97 0.23 -17.81
N LYS A 69 -3.17 1.13 -16.85
CA LYS A 69 -4.25 2.12 -16.88
C LYS A 69 -3.80 3.52 -17.30
N ILE A 70 -2.55 3.88 -17.03
CA ILE A 70 -2.01 5.23 -17.28
C ILE A 70 -0.93 5.18 -18.38
N GLY A 71 -0.05 4.18 -18.33
CA GLY A 71 1.01 3.96 -19.32
C GLY A 71 2.41 4.11 -18.75
N GLY A 72 3.31 4.71 -19.53
CA GLY A 72 4.72 4.87 -19.17
C GLY A 72 4.99 5.92 -18.10
N VAL A 73 6.26 6.03 -17.71
CA VAL A 73 6.72 6.94 -16.63
C VAL A 73 6.30 8.40 -16.88
N GLN A 74 6.32 8.87 -18.12
CA GLN A 74 5.93 10.26 -18.44
C GLN A 74 4.44 10.51 -18.25
N GLN A 75 3.59 9.57 -18.66
CA GLN A 75 2.15 9.64 -18.45
C GLN A 75 1.82 9.60 -16.95
N VAL A 76 2.50 8.73 -16.19
CA VAL A 76 2.36 8.67 -14.73
C VAL A 76 2.79 9.98 -14.07
N ARG A 77 3.92 10.59 -14.49
CA ARG A 77 4.35 11.90 -13.97
C ARG A 77 3.29 12.97 -14.22
N LYS A 78 2.81 13.09 -15.46
CA LYS A 78 1.75 14.05 -15.82
C LYS A 78 0.46 13.82 -15.02
N TRP A 79 0.11 12.56 -14.77
CA TRP A 79 -1.05 12.20 -13.94
C TRP A 79 -0.88 12.61 -12.47
N LEU A 80 0.35 12.63 -11.94
CA LEU A 80 0.66 13.03 -10.57
C LEU A 80 0.79 14.56 -10.39
N GLU A 81 0.96 15.34 -11.45
CA GLU A 81 1.13 16.81 -11.37
C GLU A 81 0.03 17.51 -10.54
N PRO A 82 -1.28 17.24 -10.74
CA PRO A 82 -2.33 17.89 -9.97
C PRO A 82 -2.37 17.48 -8.49
N LEU A 83 -1.72 16.38 -8.13
CA LEU A 83 -1.67 15.82 -6.78
C LEU A 83 -0.43 16.29 -6.01
N SER A 84 0.52 16.90 -6.71
CA SER A 84 1.71 17.45 -6.08
C SER A 84 1.30 18.70 -5.30
N PRO A 85 1.71 18.84 -4.02
CA PRO A 85 1.40 20.03 -3.26
C PRO A 85 1.97 21.24 -4.01
N SER A 86 1.11 22.21 -4.31
CA SER A 86 1.51 23.47 -4.94
C SER A 86 2.42 24.22 -3.98
N GLY A 87 3.74 24.15 -4.21
CA GLY A 87 4.75 24.89 -3.48
C GLY A 87 5.59 24.04 -2.54
N SER A 88 6.78 23.66 -3.01
CA SER A 88 7.97 23.40 -2.20
C SER A 88 9.15 24.09 -2.86
#